data_AF-A0A524N0C5-F1
#
_entry.id   AF-A0A524N0C5-F1
#
_cell.length_a   1.000
_cell.length_b   1.000
_cell.length_c   1.000
_cell.angle_alpha   90.00
_cell.angle_beta   90.00
_cell.angle_gamma   90.00
#
_symmetry.space_group_name_H-M   'P 1'
#
loop_
_entity.id
_entity.type
_entity.pdbx_description
1 polymer ?
#
loop_
_entity_poly.entity_id
_entity_poly.type
_entity_poly.pdbx_seq_one_letter_code
_entity_poly.pdbx_strand_id
1 'polypeptide(L)'
;MKVVKHYDFPIAQQDEMLAKWGAYLEKSKKEPEKYPKYIVGPFIVAQTGDTMKGISILEVENDQQLVNYILDLSPPLNAKFELLYDAANYIPIYMDRKNKA
;
A
#
# COMPACT_ATOMS: atom_id res chain seq x y z
N MET A 1 1.05 12.08 -3.64
CA MET A 1 -0.16 11.73 -2.85
C MET A 1 0.18 10.72 -1.76
N LYS A 2 -0.63 10.63 -0.70
CA LYS A 2 -0.45 9.65 0.38
C LYS A 2 -1.59 8.66 0.33
N VAL A 3 -1.32 7.38 0.61
CA VAL A 3 -2.33 6.33 0.64
C VAL A 3 -2.18 5.45 1.87
N VAL A 4 -3.31 5.06 2.48
CA VAL A 4 -3.35 3.91 3.38
C VAL A 4 -3.40 2.66 2.53
N LYS A 5 -2.54 1.69 2.81
CA LYS A 5 -2.59 0.34 2.27
C LYS A 5 -3.03 -0.62 3.36
N HIS A 6 -4.18 -1.23 3.17
CA HIS A 6 -4.57 -2.43 3.90
C HIS A 6 -4.16 -3.64 3.08
N TYR A 7 -3.54 -4.63 3.71
CA TYR A 7 -3.09 -5.81 2.99
C TYR A 7 -3.28 -7.09 3.78
N ASP A 8 -3.37 -8.19 3.05
CA ASP A 8 -3.41 -9.53 3.58
C ASP A 8 -2.70 -10.53 2.67
N PHE A 9 -2.26 -11.65 3.24
CA PHE A 9 -1.77 -12.81 2.50
C PHE A 9 -1.91 -14.09 3.33
N PRO A 10 -2.07 -15.27 2.68
CA PRO A 10 -2.13 -16.54 3.39
C PRO A 10 -0.81 -16.88 4.10
N ILE A 11 -0.88 -17.39 5.33
CA ILE A 11 0.31 -17.84 6.08
C ILE A 11 1.06 -18.94 5.33
N ALA A 12 0.33 -19.83 4.66
CA ALA A 12 0.90 -20.88 3.81
C ALA A 12 1.78 -20.34 2.67
N GLN A 13 1.66 -19.04 2.33
CA GLN A 13 2.43 -18.36 1.29
C GLN A 13 3.39 -17.31 1.90
N GLN A 14 3.65 -17.36 3.21
CA GLN A 14 4.50 -16.39 3.89
C GLN A 14 5.93 -16.37 3.34
N ASP A 15 6.52 -17.53 3.06
CA ASP A 15 7.89 -17.59 2.51
C ASP A 15 7.97 -16.97 1.11
N GLU A 16 6.98 -17.25 0.25
CA GLU A 16 6.86 -16.60 -1.07
C GLU A 16 6.69 -15.08 -0.92
N MET A 17 5.84 -14.65 0.01
CA MET A 17 5.62 -13.23 0.28
C MET A 17 6.91 -12.53 0.72
N LEU A 18 7.67 -13.14 1.63
CA LEU A 18 8.95 -12.59 2.10
C LEU A 18 10.00 -12.54 0.98
N ALA A 19 10.06 -13.55 0.11
CA ALA A 19 10.96 -13.55 -1.04
C ALA A 19 10.62 -12.42 -2.02
N LYS A 20 9.34 -12.28 -2.39
CA LYS A 20 8.87 -11.18 -3.25
C LYS A 20 9.11 -9.81 -2.61
N TRP A 21 8.88 -9.71 -1.30
CA TRP A 21 9.15 -8.48 -0.56
C TRP A 21 10.62 -8.09 -0.59
N GLY A 22 11.53 -9.03 -0.38
CA GLY A 22 12.97 -8.79 -0.49
C GLY A 22 13.37 -8.28 -1.86
N ALA A 23 12.87 -8.92 -2.93
CA ALA A 23 13.13 -8.49 -4.30
C ALA A 23 12.56 -7.09 -4.59
N TYR A 24 11.35 -6.81 -4.13
CA TYR A 24 10.72 -5.49 -4.20
C TYR A 24 11.58 -4.41 -3.52
N LEU A 25 12.07 -4.67 -2.30
CA LEU A 25 12.89 -3.70 -1.57
C LEU A 25 14.16 -3.36 -2.34
N GLU A 26 14.83 -4.34 -2.95
CA GLU A 26 16.02 -4.09 -3.77
C GLU A 26 15.72 -3.30 -5.04
N LYS A 27 14.59 -3.57 -5.72
CA LYS A 27 14.14 -2.76 -6.86
C LYS A 27 13.83 -1.32 -6.44
N SER A 28 13.10 -1.13 -5.34
CA SER A 28 12.75 0.20 -4.82
C SER A 28 13.96 1.04 -4.42
N LYS A 29 15.07 0.41 -4.02
CA LYS A 29 16.34 1.11 -3.74
C LYS A 29 17.04 1.56 -5.02
N LYS A 30 16.96 0.77 -6.08
CA LYS A 30 17.63 1.04 -7.36
C LYS A 30 16.88 2.04 -8.24
N GLU A 31 15.55 1.99 -8.19
CA GLU A 31 14.66 2.80 -9.02
C GLU A 31 13.58 3.48 -8.15
N PRO A 32 13.96 4.31 -7.15
CA PRO A 32 13.04 4.85 -6.15
C PRO A 32 11.87 5.66 -6.75
N GLU A 33 12.06 6.25 -7.92
CA GLU A 33 11.03 6.99 -8.66
C GLU A 33 9.92 6.09 -9.25
N LYS A 34 10.16 4.78 -9.35
CA LYS A 34 9.19 3.81 -9.89
C LYS A 34 8.37 3.11 -8.82
N TYR A 35 8.70 3.26 -7.55
CA TYR A 35 8.06 2.52 -6.46
C TYR A 35 7.53 3.44 -5.36
N PRO A 36 6.50 3.00 -4.62
CA PRO A 36 6.00 3.74 -3.47
C PRO A 36 7.04 3.85 -2.36
N LYS A 37 7.07 5.01 -1.70
CA LYS A 37 7.88 5.22 -0.51
C LYS A 37 7.07 4.92 0.74
N TYR A 38 7.62 4.15 1.68
CA TYR A 38 7.01 3.96 3.00
C TYR A 38 7.12 5.24 3.83
N ILE A 39 5.98 5.74 4.29
CA ILE A 39 5.92 6.78 5.33
C ILE A 39 5.78 6.11 6.71
N VAL A 40 4.92 5.09 6.79
CA VAL A 40 4.62 4.35 8.02
C VAL A 40 4.50 2.87 7.72
N GLY A 41 5.11 2.02 8.55
CA GLY A 41 5.11 0.57 8.37
C GLY A 41 6.13 0.10 7.30
N PRO A 42 6.04 -1.16 6.86
CA PRO A 42 4.90 -2.09 7.00
C PRO A 42 4.72 -2.64 8.41
N PHE A 43 3.48 -2.75 8.87
CA PHE A 43 3.12 -3.40 10.13
C PHE A 43 2.18 -4.57 9.90
N ILE A 44 2.41 -5.67 10.61
CA ILE A 44 1.43 -6.76 10.77
C ILE A 44 0.57 -6.38 11.98
N VAL A 45 -0.74 -6.29 11.77
CA VAL A 45 -1.68 -5.84 12.81
C VAL A 45 -2.47 -7.00 13.40
N ALA A 46 -2.64 -8.08 12.66
CA ALA A 46 -3.36 -9.25 13.11
C ALA A 46 -3.02 -10.48 12.28
N GLN A 47 -3.02 -11.64 12.93
CA GLN A 47 -3.24 -12.91 12.28
C GLN A 47 -4.72 -13.29 12.52
N THR A 48 -5.47 -13.60 11.47
CA THR A 48 -6.85 -14.08 11.60
C THR A 48 -6.99 -15.41 10.87
N GLY A 49 -7.05 -16.50 11.63
CA GLY A 49 -6.95 -17.86 11.07
C GLY A 49 -5.64 -18.04 10.31
N ASP A 50 -5.74 -18.46 9.05
CA ASP A 50 -4.59 -18.74 8.16
C ASP A 50 -4.15 -17.53 7.32
N THR A 51 -4.48 -16.31 7.76
CA THR A 51 -4.19 -15.08 7.02
C THR A 51 -3.46 -14.06 7.88
N MET A 52 -2.36 -13.53 7.36
CA MET A 52 -1.66 -12.37 7.91
C MET A 52 -2.30 -11.11 7.37
N LYS A 53 -2.56 -10.12 8.25
CA LYS A 53 -3.13 -8.84 7.87
C LYS A 53 -2.26 -7.70 8.37
N GLY A 54 -2.20 -6.63 7.59
CA GLY A 54 -1.35 -5.50 7.90
C GLY A 54 -1.86 -4.18 7.36
N ILE A 55 -1.20 -3.12 7.81
CA ILE A 55 -1.42 -1.76 7.35
C ILE A 55 -0.09 -1.06 7.12
N SER A 56 -0.04 -0.18 6.12
CA SER A 56 1.07 0.76 5.92
C SER A 56 0.57 2.05 5.31
N ILE A 57 1.32 3.14 5.46
CA ILE A 57 1.08 4.39 4.73
C ILE A 57 2.21 4.55 3.72
N LEU A 58 1.82 4.80 2.47
CA LEU A 58 2.74 5.01 1.36
C LEU A 58 2.60 6.44 0.82
N GLU A 59 3.72 7.00 0.39
CA GLU A 59 3.75 8.15 -0.50
C GLU A 59 3.94 7.64 -1.93
N VAL A 60 3.12 8.14 -2.84
CA VAL A 60 3.25 7.86 -4.28
C VAL A 60 3.13 9.14 -5.09
N GLU A 61 3.83 9.22 -6.21
CA GLU A 61 3.77 10.38 -7.12
C GLU A 61 2.72 10.21 -8.20
N ASN A 62 2.48 8.95 -8.61
CA ASN A 62 1.55 8.59 -9.67
C ASN A 62 1.05 7.14 -9.50
N ASP A 63 0.00 6.80 -10.25
CA ASP A 63 -0.62 5.47 -10.18
C ASP A 63 0.30 4.34 -10.65
N GLN A 64 1.29 4.64 -11.52
CA GLN A 64 2.23 3.63 -12.02
C GLN A 64 3.08 3.04 -10.90
N GLN A 65 3.42 3.82 -9.87
CA GLN A 65 4.13 3.30 -8.70
C GLN A 65 3.29 2.25 -7.96
N LEU A 66 1.97 2.46 -7.83
CA LEU A 66 1.07 1.46 -7.22
C LEU A 66 0.92 0.22 -8.10
N VAL A 67 0.87 0.38 -9.44
CA VAL A 67 0.84 -0.75 -10.37
C VAL A 67 2.10 -1.60 -10.23
N ASN A 68 3.29 -0.99 -10.22
CA ASN A 68 4.56 -1.71 -10.04
C ASN A 68 4.59 -2.47 -8.70
N TYR A 69 4.10 -1.84 -7.64
CA TYR A 69 3.95 -2.48 -6.33
C TYR A 69 3.07 -3.73 -6.39
N ILE A 70 1.89 -3.64 -7.03
CA ILE A 70 0.94 -4.75 -7.13
C ILE A 70 1.56 -5.89 -7.96
N LEU A 71 2.17 -5.58 -9.11
CA LEU A 71 2.78 -6.56 -10.00
C LEU A 71 3.92 -7.34 -9.32
N ASP A 72 4.72 -6.66 -8.49
CA ASP A 72 5.85 -7.29 -7.82
C ASP A 72 5.45 -8.19 -6.65
N LEU A 73 4.29 -7.93 -6.02
CA LEU A 73 3.92 -8.55 -4.75
C LEU A 73 2.67 -9.43 -4.83
N SER A 74 1.89 -9.33 -5.91
CA SER A 74 0.61 -10.04 -6.05
C SER A 74 0.67 -11.06 -7.19
N PRO A 75 0.18 -12.30 -6.97
CA PRO A 75 0.01 -12.95 -5.66
C PRO A 75 1.37 -13.10 -4.93
N PRO A 76 1.43 -13.31 -3.61
CA PRO A 76 0.32 -13.67 -2.72
C PRO A 76 -0.33 -12.50 -2.00
N LEU A 77 0.21 -11.27 -2.14
CA LEU A 77 -0.32 -10.10 -1.47
C LEU A 77 -1.66 -9.68 -2.08
N ASN A 78 -2.68 -9.51 -1.25
CA ASN A 78 -3.86 -8.72 -1.57
C ASN A 78 -3.69 -7.34 -0.94
N ALA A 79 -3.89 -6.28 -1.71
CA ALA A 79 -3.76 -4.91 -1.21
C ALA A 79 -4.93 -4.04 -1.67
N LYS A 80 -5.48 -3.26 -0.74
CA LYS A 80 -6.44 -2.19 -0.99
C LYS A 80 -5.81 -0.86 -0.62
N PHE A 81 -5.90 0.11 -1.52
CA PHE A 81 -5.36 1.46 -1.33
C PHE A 81 -6.48 2.47 -1.15
N GLU A 82 -6.33 3.32 -0.14
CA GLU A 82 -7.27 4.41 0.15
C GLU A 82 -6.50 5.72 0.23
N LEU A 83 -7.00 6.75 -0.44
CA LEU A 83 -6.31 8.03 -0.52
C LEU A 83 -6.39 8.77 0.82
N LEU A 84 -5.23 9.16 1.36
CA LEU A 84 -5.13 10.00 2.56
C LEU A 84 -5.18 11.46 2.13
N TYR A 85 -6.29 12.10 2.47
CA TYR A 85 -6.43 13.54 2.35
C TYR A 85 -5.76 14.23 3.53
N ASP A 86 -5.03 15.31 3.25
CA ASP A 86 -4.59 16.21 4.30
C ASP A 86 -5.83 16.80 4.99
N ALA A 87 -5.87 16.77 6.31
CA ALA A 87 -6.96 17.32 7.10
C ALA A 87 -7.20 18.81 6.78
N ALA A 88 -6.14 19.56 6.46
CA ALA A 88 -6.26 20.95 6.02
C ALA A 88 -7.08 21.12 4.73
N ASN A 89 -7.06 20.10 3.86
CA ASN A 89 -7.77 20.08 2.59
C ASN A 89 -9.11 19.31 2.66
N TYR A 90 -9.41 18.63 3.79
CA TYR A 90 -10.61 17.83 3.93
C TYR A 90 -11.89 18.66 3.85
N ILE A 91 -11.94 19.81 4.53
CA ILE A 91 -13.14 20.67 4.53
C ILE A 91 -13.48 21.16 3.10
N PRO A 92 -12.54 21.74 2.33
CA PRO A 92 -12.82 22.09 0.92
C PRO A 92 -13.29 20.90 0.06
N ILE A 93 -12.66 19.73 0.19
CA ILE A 93 -13.00 18.54 -0.61
C ILE A 93 -14.39 17.99 -0.24
N TYR A 94 -14.72 17.96 1.05
CA TYR A 94 -16.03 17.54 1.53
C TYR A 94 -17.14 18.45 1.01
N MET A 95 -16.92 19.76 1.07
CA MET A 95 -17.90 20.76 0.60
C MET A 95 -18.12 20.68 -0.92
N ASP A 96 -17.06 20.48 -1.72
CA ASP A 96 -17.18 20.29 -3.17
C ASP A 96 -17.99 19.04 -3.54
N ARG A 97 -17.75 17.91 -2.84
CA ARG A 97 -18.51 16.66 -3.07
C ARG A 97 -19.99 16.79 -2.70
N LYS A 98 -20.30 17.46 -1.59
CA LYS A 98 -21.69 17.67 -1.15
C LYS A 98 -22.49 18.52 -2.15
N ASN A 99 -21.86 19.49 -2.81
CA ASN A 99 -22.53 20.35 -3.79
C ASN A 99 -22.69 19.71 -5.17
N LYS A 100 -22.05 18.56 -5.42
CA LYS A 100 -22.12 17.78 -6.68
C LYS A 100 -23.02 16.54 -6.57
N ALA A 101 -23.60 16.29 -5.40
CA ALA A 101 -24.56 15.21 -5.13
C ALA A 101 -25.96 15.80 -4.96
#